data_AF-A0AAE9DQC7-F1
#
_entry.id   AF-A0AAE9DQC7-F1
#
_cell.length_a   1.000
_cell.length_b   1.000
_cell.length_c   1.000
_cell.angle_alpha   90.00
_cell.angle_beta   90.00
_cell.angle_gamma   90.00
#
_symmetry.space_group_name_H-M   'P 1'
#
loop_
_entity.id
_entity.type
_entity.pdbx_description
1 polymer ?
#
loop_
_entity_poly.entity_id
_entity_poly.type
_entity_poly.pdbx_seq_one_letter_code
_entity_poly.pdbx_strand_id
1 'polypeptide(L)'
;MSFSGLRKQFNKANQYLSETMGAAEPTKLDDVFNDMEKNIDTTYNLITDLVAGTNEYLQPNPATRAKMATQVALSKVRGTTKTSPYPQTEGMLAEVMQKYGQQLGDGSDLGKALNDAAEGYRQMADIKYQMEDNVKQNFLDPLMHLQNNELKDVNHHRTKLKGRRLDYDCKKRQQRRDDEMIQAEEKLEESKRLAEMSMFNVLSNDVEQISQLRALIEAQLDFHRQTAQCLENLQQQLGHRIKDAASRPREEHVPLPVLGNESRTPRSSFRSPAPSEMTHNSVQPATFQNGGGMPSQAPPAYQGGPPPGGLPPPLSQQQKPQCRALFDFDAQSEGELDFKEGTIIELVSQIDENWYEGRFNGKTGLFPVTYVQVLVPLK
;
A
#
# COMPACT_ATOMS: atom_id res chain seq x y z
N MET A 1 44.13 -18.28 4.52
CA MET A 1 43.90 -18.95 5.83
C MET A 1 45.04 -19.94 6.05
N SER A 2 45.64 -19.98 7.24
CA SER A 2 46.67 -20.99 7.59
C SER A 2 46.04 -22.39 7.75
N PHE A 3 46.79 -23.45 7.43
CA PHE A 3 46.39 -24.86 7.61
C PHE A 3 45.84 -25.16 9.01
N SER A 4 46.44 -24.54 10.05
CA SER A 4 45.99 -24.67 11.44
C SER A 4 44.62 -24.04 11.68
N GLY A 5 44.28 -22.96 10.98
CA GLY A 5 42.96 -22.32 11.05
C GLY A 5 41.87 -23.17 10.39
N LEU A 6 42.19 -23.85 9.29
CA LEU A 6 41.24 -24.71 8.58
C LEU A 6 40.92 -25.98 9.37
N ARG A 7 41.95 -26.60 9.98
CA ARG A 7 41.80 -27.74 10.90
C ARG A 7 40.91 -27.37 12.10
N LYS A 8 41.06 -26.15 12.63
CA LYS A 8 40.25 -25.65 13.73
C LYS A 8 38.76 -25.54 13.36
N GLN A 9 38.44 -25.03 12.17
CA GLN A 9 37.05 -24.94 11.71
C GLN A 9 36.43 -26.32 11.47
N PHE A 10 37.19 -27.26 10.89
CA PHE A 10 36.73 -28.64 10.70
C PHE A 10 36.41 -29.33 12.03
N ASN A 11 37.26 -29.15 13.04
CA ASN A 11 37.02 -29.68 14.38
C ASN A 11 35.77 -29.10 15.04
N LYS A 12 35.51 -27.80 14.90
CA LYS A 12 34.28 -27.16 15.40
C LYS A 12 33.03 -27.70 14.71
N ALA A 13 33.08 -27.88 13.40
CA ALA A 13 31.97 -28.45 12.64
C ALA A 13 31.69 -29.90 13.06
N ASN A 14 32.74 -30.70 13.24
CA ASN A 14 32.62 -32.07 13.72
C ASN A 14 32.04 -32.15 15.14
N GLN A 15 32.47 -31.23 16.02
CA GLN A 15 31.94 -31.10 17.37
C GLN A 15 30.43 -30.75 17.35
N TYR A 16 30.04 -29.77 16.55
CA TYR A 16 28.64 -29.38 16.37
C TYR A 16 27.77 -30.54 15.87
N LEU A 17 28.26 -31.28 14.86
CA LEU A 17 27.56 -32.44 14.32
C LEU A 17 27.41 -33.54 15.37
N SER A 18 28.47 -33.80 16.13
CA SER A 18 28.45 -34.81 17.19
C SER A 18 27.39 -34.47 18.24
N GLU A 19 27.33 -33.21 18.69
CA GLU A 19 26.33 -32.76 19.67
C GLU A 19 24.91 -32.87 19.12
N THR A 20 24.71 -32.48 17.86
CA THR A 20 23.40 -32.61 17.19
C THR A 20 22.93 -34.07 17.09
N MET A 21 23.87 -35.00 16.91
CA MET A 21 23.60 -36.44 16.86
C MET A 21 23.51 -37.10 18.23
N GLY A 22 23.63 -36.34 19.33
CA GLY A 22 23.57 -36.87 20.70
C GLY A 22 24.80 -37.67 21.14
N ALA A 23 25.87 -37.70 20.34
CA ALA A 23 27.10 -38.44 20.63
C ALA A 23 28.01 -37.74 21.67
N ALA A 24 27.54 -36.63 22.24
CA ALA A 24 28.37 -35.52 22.64
C ALA A 24 27.57 -34.51 23.48
N GLU A 25 27.84 -34.39 24.77
CA GLU A 25 27.18 -33.37 25.60
C GLU A 25 27.88 -32.01 25.45
N PRO A 26 27.13 -30.92 25.18
CA PRO A 26 27.69 -29.57 25.15
C PRO A 26 28.00 -29.03 26.55
N THR A 27 28.95 -28.10 26.66
CA THR A 27 29.07 -27.29 27.88
C THR A 27 27.82 -26.44 28.04
N LYS A 28 27.14 -26.61 29.19
CA LYS A 28 25.90 -25.90 29.54
C LYS A 28 26.23 -24.50 30.05
N LEU A 29 25.38 -23.55 29.68
CA LEU A 29 25.33 -22.22 30.27
C LEU A 29 24.28 -22.21 31.38
N ASP A 30 24.40 -21.27 32.31
CA ASP A 30 23.47 -21.13 33.44
C ASP A 30 22.08 -20.67 32.98
N ASP A 31 21.08 -20.90 33.84
CA ASP A 31 19.67 -20.61 33.54
C ASP A 31 19.41 -19.11 33.31
N VAL A 32 20.14 -18.24 34.01
CA VAL A 32 20.00 -16.78 33.86
C VAL A 32 20.42 -16.36 32.44
N PHE A 33 21.53 -16.91 31.95
CA PHE A 33 21.96 -16.69 30.57
C PHE A 33 20.91 -17.19 29.56
N ASN A 34 20.39 -18.41 29.76
CA ASN A 34 19.40 -19.01 28.85
C ASN A 34 18.09 -18.19 28.81
N ASP A 35 17.66 -17.66 29.96
CA ASP A 35 16.49 -16.79 30.05
C ASP A 35 16.71 -15.46 29.32
N MET A 36 17.90 -14.84 29.47
CA MET A 36 18.25 -13.64 28.70
C MET A 36 18.27 -13.90 27.19
N GLU A 37 18.82 -15.04 26.78
CA GLU A 37 18.86 -15.42 25.37
C GLU A 37 17.44 -15.54 24.77
N LYS A 38 16.54 -16.21 25.49
CA LYS A 38 15.12 -16.32 25.12
C LYS A 38 14.42 -14.96 25.05
N ASN A 39 14.68 -14.08 26.00
CA ASN A 39 14.11 -12.74 26.02
C ASN A 39 14.61 -11.91 24.84
N ILE A 40 15.90 -11.99 24.50
CA ILE A 40 16.46 -11.31 23.31
C ILE A 40 15.82 -11.81 22.03
N ASP A 41 15.64 -13.12 21.86
CA ASP A 41 14.99 -13.68 20.68
C ASP A 41 13.54 -13.20 20.56
N THR A 42 12.84 -13.10 21.69
CA THR A 42 11.48 -12.55 21.75
C THR A 42 11.47 -11.06 21.37
N THR A 43 12.39 -10.26 21.91
CA THR A 43 12.54 -8.83 21.59
C THR A 43 12.85 -8.61 20.11
N TYR A 44 13.70 -9.45 19.51
CA TYR A 44 14.03 -9.37 18.09
C TYR A 44 12.80 -9.60 17.20
N ASN A 45 12.01 -10.64 17.49
CA ASN A 45 10.79 -10.94 16.74
C ASN A 45 9.74 -9.83 16.94
N LEU A 46 9.56 -9.37 18.18
CA LEU A 46 8.66 -8.26 18.51
C LEU A 46 8.97 -7.02 17.69
N ILE A 47 10.22 -6.57 17.67
CA ILE A 47 10.61 -5.35 16.94
C ILE A 47 10.41 -5.53 15.44
N THR A 48 10.76 -6.70 14.91
CA THR A 48 10.58 -7.02 13.48
C THR A 48 9.12 -6.91 13.07
N ASP A 49 8.24 -7.59 13.82
CA ASP A 49 6.81 -7.62 13.54
C ASP A 49 6.15 -6.26 13.79
N LEU A 50 6.58 -5.53 14.83
CA LEU A 50 6.05 -4.22 15.16
C LEU A 50 6.40 -3.17 14.09
N VAL A 51 7.65 -3.14 13.61
CA VAL A 51 8.07 -2.27 12.51
C VAL A 51 7.28 -2.59 11.23
N ALA A 52 7.12 -3.88 10.90
CA ALA A 52 6.35 -4.28 9.73
C ALA A 52 4.87 -3.88 9.85
N GLY A 53 4.24 -4.21 10.99
CA GLY A 53 2.83 -3.91 11.26
C GLY A 53 2.54 -2.41 11.32
N THR A 54 3.44 -1.60 11.86
CA THR A 54 3.26 -0.13 11.84
C THR A 54 3.42 0.45 10.45
N ASN A 55 4.35 -0.04 9.62
CA ASN A 55 4.43 0.40 8.22
C ASN A 55 3.16 0.03 7.43
N GLU A 56 2.58 -1.15 7.68
CA GLU A 56 1.29 -1.56 7.11
C GLU A 56 0.13 -0.70 7.57
N TYR A 57 0.12 -0.37 8.85
CA TYR A 57 -0.88 0.49 9.44
C TYR A 57 -0.84 1.90 8.85
N LEU A 58 0.36 2.51 8.77
CA LEU A 58 0.53 3.83 8.19
C LEU A 58 0.15 3.82 6.71
N GLN A 59 0.55 2.76 5.98
CA GLN A 59 0.34 2.64 4.54
C GLN A 59 -0.16 1.25 4.13
N PRO A 60 -1.48 1.03 4.15
CA PRO A 60 -2.05 -0.27 3.81
C PRO A 60 -1.78 -0.69 2.36
N ASN A 61 -1.64 0.27 1.44
CA ASN A 61 -1.40 -0.01 0.03
C ASN A 61 0.05 -0.52 -0.19
N PRO A 62 0.24 -1.80 -0.60
CA PRO A 62 1.58 -2.37 -0.80
C PRO A 62 2.38 -1.67 -1.91
N ALA A 63 1.71 -1.22 -2.97
CA ALA A 63 2.38 -0.52 -4.08
C ALA A 63 2.97 0.82 -3.60
N THR A 64 2.23 1.53 -2.75
CA THR A 64 2.69 2.78 -2.13
C THR A 64 3.89 2.53 -1.21
N ARG A 65 3.83 1.49 -0.35
CA ARG A 65 4.95 1.11 0.53
C ARG A 65 6.23 0.78 -0.27
N ALA A 66 6.10 0.03 -1.37
CA ALA A 66 7.23 -0.29 -2.23
C ALA A 66 7.87 0.96 -2.86
N LYS A 67 7.04 1.92 -3.30
CA LYS A 67 7.51 3.22 -3.81
C LYS A 67 8.23 4.05 -2.73
N MET A 68 7.81 3.98 -1.47
CA MET A 68 8.51 4.65 -0.37
C MET A 68 9.91 4.10 -0.13
N ALA A 69 10.05 2.77 -0.10
CA ALA A 69 11.33 2.12 0.16
C ALA A 69 12.36 2.48 -0.92
N THR A 70 11.96 2.47 -2.18
CA THR A 70 12.81 2.84 -3.32
C THR A 70 13.16 4.33 -3.31
N GLN A 71 12.23 5.22 -2.96
CA GLN A 71 12.50 6.65 -2.94
C GLN A 71 13.40 7.08 -1.78
N VAL A 72 13.31 6.46 -0.60
CA VAL A 72 14.27 6.69 0.49
C VAL A 72 15.69 6.33 0.06
N ALA A 73 15.86 5.22 -0.67
CA ALA A 73 17.16 4.84 -1.22
C ALA A 73 17.68 5.87 -2.23
N LEU A 74 16.83 6.35 -3.13
CA LEU A 74 17.19 7.34 -4.15
C LEU A 74 17.50 8.73 -3.57
N SER A 75 16.74 9.18 -2.56
CA SER A 75 16.96 10.46 -1.88
C SER A 75 18.28 10.49 -1.12
N LYS A 76 18.69 9.37 -0.50
CA LYS A 76 20.03 9.22 0.13
C LYS A 76 21.16 9.34 -0.89
N VAL A 77 20.95 8.87 -2.13
CA VAL A 77 21.94 8.95 -3.21
C VAL A 77 21.98 10.35 -3.84
N ARG A 78 20.85 11.06 -3.91
CA ARG A 78 20.74 12.36 -4.61
C ARG A 78 20.86 13.58 -3.71
N GLY A 79 20.87 13.43 -2.38
CA GLY A 79 21.01 14.54 -1.43
C GLY A 79 19.83 15.52 -1.42
N THR A 80 18.67 15.13 -1.95
CA THR A 80 17.47 15.97 -2.04
C THR A 80 16.48 15.62 -0.93
N THR A 81 16.03 16.62 -0.18
CA THR A 81 15.12 16.48 0.96
C THR A 81 13.78 17.17 0.71
N LYS A 82 12.90 16.68 -0.19
CA LYS A 82 11.50 17.16 -0.21
C LYS A 82 10.42 16.14 -0.62
N THR A 83 9.31 16.33 0.11
CA THR A 83 7.88 15.94 -0.05
C THR A 83 7.49 14.47 -0.01
N SER A 84 6.50 14.20 0.84
CA SER A 84 5.88 12.90 1.03
C SER A 84 5.39 12.36 -0.32
N PRO A 85 5.84 11.17 -0.74
CA PRO A 85 5.96 10.84 -2.16
C PRO A 85 4.68 10.38 -2.86
N TYR A 86 3.55 10.35 -2.16
CA TYR A 86 2.34 9.70 -2.64
C TYR A 86 1.11 10.42 -2.12
N PRO A 87 0.04 10.49 -2.92
CA PRO A 87 -1.18 11.18 -2.53
C PRO A 87 -1.89 10.42 -1.40
N GLN A 88 -2.24 11.13 -0.33
CA GLN A 88 -3.16 10.60 0.68
C GLN A 88 -4.57 10.50 0.11
N THR A 89 -5.32 9.52 0.60
CA THR A 89 -6.72 9.28 0.20
C THR A 89 -7.62 10.51 0.37
N GLU A 90 -7.42 11.24 1.46
CA GLU A 90 -8.12 12.48 1.81
C GLU A 90 -7.78 13.58 0.78
N GLY A 91 -6.52 13.66 0.35
CA GLY A 91 -6.06 14.59 -0.69
C GLY A 91 -6.64 14.26 -2.06
N MET A 92 -6.71 12.98 -2.43
CA MET A 92 -7.35 12.54 -3.68
C MET A 92 -8.84 12.91 -3.71
N LEU A 93 -9.54 12.73 -2.59
CA LEU A 93 -10.94 13.14 -2.49
C LEU A 93 -11.10 14.67 -2.59
N ALA A 94 -10.19 15.42 -1.97
CA ALA A 94 -10.17 16.88 -2.07
C ALA A 94 -10.01 17.36 -3.52
N GLU A 95 -9.13 16.73 -4.31
CA GLU A 95 -8.95 17.07 -5.73
C GLU A 95 -10.23 16.87 -6.56
N VAL A 96 -10.95 15.77 -6.32
CA VAL A 96 -12.24 15.50 -6.99
C VAL A 96 -13.27 16.56 -6.62
N MET A 97 -13.42 16.85 -5.34
CA MET A 97 -14.35 17.88 -4.85
C MET A 97 -14.03 19.25 -5.44
N GLN A 98 -12.75 19.64 -5.47
CA GLN A 98 -12.32 20.91 -6.04
C GLN A 98 -12.60 20.98 -7.55
N LYS A 99 -12.25 19.94 -8.29
CA LYS A 99 -12.43 19.88 -9.75
C LYS A 99 -13.89 20.12 -10.14
N TYR A 100 -14.82 19.39 -9.52
CA TYR A 100 -16.24 19.52 -9.86
C TYR A 100 -16.88 20.75 -9.20
N GLY A 101 -16.37 21.20 -8.05
CA GLY A 101 -16.77 22.47 -7.44
C GLY A 101 -16.52 23.67 -8.36
N GLN A 102 -15.35 23.71 -9.01
CA GLN A 102 -15.00 24.72 -10.01
C GLN A 102 -15.85 24.62 -11.28
N GLN A 103 -16.12 23.40 -11.77
CA GLN A 103 -16.93 23.19 -12.98
C GLN A 103 -18.39 23.61 -12.81
N LEU A 104 -18.95 23.49 -11.60
CA LEU A 104 -20.29 24.00 -11.29
C LEU A 104 -20.37 25.53 -11.26
N GLY A 105 -19.23 26.20 -11.21
CA GLY A 105 -19.10 27.66 -11.22
C GLY A 105 -19.49 28.35 -9.91
N ASP A 106 -19.07 29.61 -9.77
CA ASP A 106 -19.25 30.42 -8.56
C ASP A 106 -20.72 30.80 -8.27
N GLY A 107 -21.63 30.52 -9.19
CA GLY A 107 -23.07 30.67 -8.99
C GLY A 107 -23.72 29.53 -8.21
N SER A 108 -23.08 28.35 -8.16
CA SER A 108 -23.64 27.16 -7.53
C SER A 108 -23.31 27.09 -6.05
N ASP A 109 -24.33 27.06 -5.18
CA ASP A 109 -24.12 26.86 -3.74
C ASP A 109 -23.51 25.48 -3.45
N LEU A 110 -23.84 24.46 -4.26
CA LEU A 110 -23.17 23.15 -4.22
C LEU A 110 -21.71 23.25 -4.63
N GLY A 111 -21.39 24.03 -5.67
CA GLY A 111 -20.01 24.25 -6.10
C GLY A 111 -19.15 24.86 -4.99
N LYS A 112 -19.68 25.88 -4.30
CA LYS A 112 -19.00 26.49 -3.15
C LYS A 112 -18.86 25.53 -1.96
N ALA A 113 -19.89 24.72 -1.67
CA ALA A 113 -19.81 23.72 -0.61
C ALA A 113 -18.77 22.63 -0.91
N LEU A 114 -18.66 22.19 -2.17
CA LEU A 114 -17.62 21.26 -2.61
C LEU A 114 -16.21 21.87 -2.47
N ASN A 115 -16.03 23.16 -2.77
CA ASN A 115 -14.75 23.83 -2.60
C ASN A 115 -14.34 23.94 -1.13
N ASP A 116 -15.27 24.25 -0.21
CA ASP A 116 -14.98 24.27 1.23
C ASP A 116 -14.62 22.86 1.74
N ALA A 117 -15.36 21.84 1.31
CA ALA A 117 -15.06 20.46 1.65
C ALA A 117 -13.68 20.05 1.13
N ALA A 118 -13.33 20.42 -0.12
CA ALA A 118 -12.02 20.16 -0.68
C ALA A 118 -10.88 20.74 0.17
N GLU A 119 -11.04 21.96 0.67
CA GLU A 119 -10.05 22.59 1.54
C GLU A 119 -9.92 21.85 2.88
N GLY A 120 -11.04 21.47 3.51
CA GLY A 120 -11.02 20.67 4.74
C GLY A 120 -10.33 19.31 4.56
N TYR A 121 -10.64 18.58 3.50
CA TYR A 121 -10.01 17.29 3.22
C TYR A 121 -8.51 17.43 2.85
N ARG A 122 -8.11 18.55 2.23
CA ARG A 122 -6.69 18.83 1.97
C ARG A 122 -5.91 19.06 3.27
N GLN A 123 -6.47 19.82 4.20
CA GLN A 123 -5.87 20.00 5.53
C GLN A 123 -5.75 18.66 6.27
N MET A 124 -6.75 17.79 6.17
CA MET A 124 -6.66 16.43 6.72
C MET A 124 -5.53 15.60 6.10
N ALA A 125 -5.30 15.73 4.79
CA ALA A 125 -4.18 15.07 4.11
C ALA A 125 -2.83 15.57 4.64
N ASP A 126 -2.68 16.89 4.83
CA ASP A 126 -1.46 17.49 5.40
C ASP A 126 -1.20 17.00 6.84
N ILE A 127 -2.24 16.95 7.67
CA ILE A 127 -2.19 16.40 9.03
C ILE A 127 -1.75 14.92 9.01
N LYS A 128 -2.23 14.14 8.02
CA LYS A 128 -1.85 12.73 7.86
C LYS A 128 -0.38 12.56 7.48
N TYR A 129 0.15 13.35 6.54
CA TYR A 129 1.58 13.34 6.22
C TYR A 129 2.44 13.68 7.43
N GLN A 130 2.03 14.69 8.21
CA GLN A 130 2.75 15.07 9.42
C GLN A 130 2.73 13.95 10.49
N MET A 131 1.60 13.26 10.65
CA MET A 131 1.51 12.10 11.54
C MET A 131 2.47 10.99 11.12
N GLU A 132 2.53 10.66 9.84
CA GLU A 132 3.42 9.62 9.32
C GLU A 132 4.90 9.99 9.55
N ASP A 133 5.28 11.23 9.27
CA ASP A 133 6.63 11.72 9.54
C ASP A 133 6.97 11.66 11.03
N ASN A 134 6.03 12.03 11.91
CA ASN A 134 6.21 11.97 13.36
C ASN A 134 6.37 10.52 13.86
N VAL A 135 5.54 9.58 13.37
CA VAL A 135 5.66 8.15 13.72
C VAL A 135 6.97 7.59 13.20
N LYS A 136 7.38 7.97 11.99
CA LYS A 136 8.65 7.53 11.42
C LYS A 136 9.83 7.95 12.26
N GLN A 137 9.93 9.24 12.57
CA GLN A 137 11.08 9.81 13.28
C GLN A 137 11.15 9.38 14.75
N ASN A 138 10.01 9.30 15.44
CA ASN A 138 9.99 9.12 16.89
C ASN A 138 9.69 7.69 17.34
N PHE A 139 9.26 6.81 16.43
CA PHE A 139 8.95 5.42 16.75
C PHE A 139 9.68 4.43 15.84
N LEU A 140 9.53 4.53 14.51
CA LEU A 140 10.14 3.55 13.59
C LEU A 140 11.66 3.65 13.55
N ASP A 141 12.23 4.86 13.40
CA ASP A 141 13.68 5.05 13.29
C ASP A 141 14.43 4.59 14.56
N PRO A 142 13.98 4.89 15.80
CA PRO A 142 14.56 4.32 17.02
C PRO A 142 14.50 2.78 17.09
N LEU A 143 13.38 2.17 16.72
CA LEU A 143 13.24 0.70 16.69
C LEU A 143 14.17 0.07 15.65
N MET A 144 14.30 0.70 14.47
CA MET A 144 15.25 0.27 13.44
C MET A 144 16.70 0.44 13.90
N HIS A 145 17.02 1.46 14.70
CA HIS A 145 18.35 1.63 15.29
C HIS A 145 18.67 0.50 16.27
N LEU A 146 17.75 0.19 17.19
CA LEU A 146 17.85 -0.94 18.14
C LEU A 146 18.07 -2.28 17.40
N GLN A 147 17.31 -2.51 16.33
CA GLN A 147 17.42 -3.72 15.50
C GLN A 147 18.77 -3.82 14.76
N ASN A 148 19.19 -2.75 14.10
CA ASN A 148 20.33 -2.78 13.19
C ASN A 148 21.69 -2.62 13.87
N ASN A 149 21.70 -2.10 15.11
CA ASN A 149 22.93 -1.88 15.88
C ASN A 149 22.99 -2.81 17.09
N GLU A 150 22.19 -2.55 18.12
CA GLU A 150 22.35 -3.22 19.42
C GLU A 150 22.04 -4.71 19.35
N LEU A 151 20.92 -5.09 18.73
CA LEU A 151 20.56 -6.51 18.55
C LEU A 151 21.52 -7.23 17.59
N LYS A 152 22.10 -6.51 16.63
CA LYS A 152 23.13 -7.06 15.73
C LYS A 152 24.43 -7.35 16.48
N ASP A 153 24.83 -6.46 17.38
CA ASP A 153 26.00 -6.64 18.25
C ASP A 153 25.80 -7.78 19.24
N VAL A 154 24.62 -7.90 19.84
CA VAL A 154 24.25 -9.05 20.68
C VAL A 154 24.40 -10.36 19.89
N ASN A 155 23.85 -10.42 18.67
CA ASN A 155 23.97 -11.60 17.81
C ASN A 155 25.42 -11.91 17.41
N HIS A 156 26.25 -10.88 17.22
CA HIS A 156 27.69 -11.06 17.00
C HIS A 156 28.36 -11.74 18.21
N HIS A 157 28.08 -11.26 19.43
CA HIS A 157 28.64 -11.85 20.65
C HIS A 157 28.14 -13.28 20.89
N ARG A 158 26.84 -13.56 20.71
CA ARG A 158 26.26 -14.91 20.81
C ARG A 158 26.90 -15.89 19.82
N THR A 159 27.06 -15.47 18.57
CA THR A 159 27.71 -16.31 17.53
C THR A 159 29.16 -16.61 17.89
N LYS A 160 29.89 -15.60 18.38
CA LYS A 160 31.27 -15.76 18.84
C LYS A 160 31.37 -16.71 20.03
N LEU A 161 30.47 -16.58 21.01
CA LEU A 161 30.37 -17.46 22.17
C LEU A 161 30.12 -18.91 21.76
N LYS A 162 29.13 -19.18 20.90
CA LYS A 162 28.87 -20.51 20.35
C LYS A 162 30.12 -21.12 19.71
N GLY A 163 30.85 -20.31 18.94
CA GLY A 163 32.11 -20.70 18.32
C GLY A 163 33.26 -20.95 19.30
N ARG A 164 33.29 -20.31 20.47
CA ARG A 164 34.26 -20.57 21.55
C ARG A 164 33.91 -21.80 22.36
N ARG A 165 32.63 -22.02 22.64
CA ARG A 165 32.13 -23.19 23.35
C ARG A 165 32.46 -24.47 22.58
N LEU A 166 32.21 -24.50 21.26
CA LEU A 166 32.61 -25.63 20.40
C LEU A 166 34.13 -25.90 20.39
N ASP A 167 34.94 -24.84 20.46
CA ASP A 167 36.41 -24.96 20.53
C ASP A 167 36.86 -25.60 21.84
N TYR A 168 36.29 -25.10 22.95
CA TYR A 168 36.52 -25.61 24.29
C TYR A 168 36.06 -27.08 24.42
N ASP A 169 34.85 -27.42 23.96
CA ASP A 169 34.31 -28.78 24.04
C ASP A 169 35.15 -29.78 23.23
N CYS A 170 35.62 -29.37 22.05
CA CYS A 170 36.52 -30.20 21.23
C CYS A 170 37.86 -30.47 21.95
N LYS A 171 38.44 -29.46 22.61
CA LYS A 171 39.69 -29.62 23.37
C LYS A 171 39.47 -30.43 24.64
N LYS A 172 38.38 -30.17 25.38
CA LYS A 172 37.96 -30.89 26.59
C LYS A 172 37.92 -32.40 26.37
N ARG A 173 37.43 -32.85 25.21
CA ARG A 173 37.41 -34.28 24.83
C ARG A 173 38.77 -34.90 24.64
N GLN A 174 39.79 -34.13 24.28
CA GLN A 174 41.14 -34.64 24.10
C GLN A 174 41.82 -34.93 25.45
N GLN A 175 41.20 -34.55 26.58
CA GLN A 175 41.66 -34.81 27.96
C GLN A 175 43.11 -34.37 28.24
N ARG A 176 43.61 -33.39 27.48
CA ARG A 176 44.92 -32.78 27.69
C ARG A 176 44.72 -31.42 28.33
N ARG A 177 45.36 -31.19 29.48
CA ARG A 177 45.33 -29.90 30.18
C ARG A 177 46.60 -29.12 29.85
N ASP A 178 46.72 -28.73 28.59
CA ASP A 178 47.81 -27.92 28.06
C ASP A 178 47.45 -26.42 28.06
N ASP A 179 48.44 -25.55 27.81
CA ASP A 179 48.24 -24.10 27.70
C ASP A 179 47.15 -23.73 26.68
N GLU A 180 46.97 -24.59 25.67
CA GLU A 180 45.97 -24.47 24.64
C GLU A 180 44.52 -24.68 25.14
N MET A 181 44.31 -25.55 26.12
CA MET A 181 43.04 -25.73 26.81
C MET A 181 42.73 -24.51 27.68
N ILE A 182 43.70 -24.06 28.48
CA ILE A 182 43.55 -22.93 29.40
C ILE A 182 43.13 -21.69 28.61
N GLN A 183 43.81 -21.41 27.49
CA GLN A 183 43.44 -20.30 26.60
C GLN A 183 42.06 -20.44 25.95
N ALA A 184 41.56 -21.67 25.75
CA ALA A 184 40.23 -21.89 25.19
C ALA A 184 39.14 -21.62 26.23
N GLU A 185 39.38 -22.03 27.48
CA GLU A 185 38.54 -21.74 28.64
C GLU A 185 38.44 -20.24 28.92
N GLU A 186 39.57 -19.53 29.00
CA GLU A 186 39.60 -18.07 29.18
C GLU A 186 38.81 -17.33 28.08
N LYS A 187 38.98 -17.77 26.82
CA LYS A 187 38.27 -17.16 25.68
C LYS A 187 36.77 -17.49 25.67
N LEU A 188 36.38 -18.63 26.22
CA LEU A 188 34.98 -19.00 26.42
C LEU A 188 34.35 -18.08 27.46
N GLU A 189 34.97 -17.96 28.63
CA GLU A 189 34.49 -17.13 29.74
C GLU A 189 34.36 -15.66 29.34
N GLU A 190 35.38 -15.10 28.69
CA GLU A 190 35.34 -13.72 28.21
C GLU A 190 34.24 -13.51 27.15
N SER A 191 34.03 -14.49 26.27
CA SER A 191 32.96 -14.38 25.27
C SER A 191 31.57 -14.52 25.90
N LYS A 192 31.43 -15.31 26.98
CA LYS A 192 30.18 -15.40 27.75
C LYS A 192 29.89 -14.07 28.40
N ARG A 193 30.86 -13.49 29.11
CA ARG A 193 30.74 -12.20 29.79
C ARG A 193 30.32 -11.07 28.85
N LEU A 194 30.92 -11.01 27.66
CA LEU A 194 30.58 -10.01 26.64
C LEU A 194 29.15 -10.20 26.10
N ALA A 195 28.76 -11.44 25.78
CA ALA A 195 27.40 -11.74 25.32
C ALA A 195 26.37 -11.39 26.40
N GLU A 196 26.61 -11.84 27.63
CA GLU A 196 25.77 -11.59 28.79
C GLU A 196 25.59 -10.09 29.07
N MET A 197 26.68 -9.32 29.10
CA MET A 197 26.60 -7.87 29.29
C MET A 197 25.84 -7.18 28.14
N SER A 198 26.07 -7.61 26.90
CA SER A 198 25.36 -7.03 25.74
C SER A 198 23.85 -7.31 25.78
N MET A 199 23.44 -8.53 26.17
CA MET A 199 22.03 -8.89 26.32
C MET A 199 21.40 -8.11 27.48
N PHE A 200 22.10 -8.03 28.62
CA PHE A 200 21.64 -7.28 29.78
C PHE A 200 21.39 -5.81 29.46
N ASN A 201 22.28 -5.16 28.70
CA ASN A 201 22.13 -3.76 28.32
C ASN A 201 20.86 -3.51 27.50
N VAL A 202 20.55 -4.39 26.55
CA VAL A 202 19.32 -4.29 25.74
C VAL A 202 18.08 -4.54 26.59
N LEU A 203 18.11 -5.56 27.46
CA LEU A 203 16.97 -5.95 28.29
C LEU A 203 16.72 -5.02 29.49
N SER A 204 17.72 -4.25 29.92
CA SER A 204 17.58 -3.34 31.05
C SER A 204 17.08 -1.95 30.66
N ASN A 205 16.81 -1.73 29.36
CA ASN A 205 16.46 -0.43 28.80
C ASN A 205 14.95 -0.27 28.56
N ASP A 206 14.13 -0.74 29.50
CA ASP A 206 12.66 -0.73 29.41
C ASP A 206 12.10 0.70 29.28
N VAL A 207 12.76 1.68 29.90
CA VAL A 207 12.31 3.07 29.90
C VAL A 207 12.30 3.63 28.47
N GLU A 208 13.34 3.37 27.68
CA GLU A 208 13.40 3.85 26.29
C GLU A 208 12.37 3.14 25.41
N GLN A 209 12.19 1.82 25.57
CA GLN A 209 11.20 1.05 24.82
C GLN A 209 9.76 1.49 25.12
N ILE A 210 9.43 1.72 26.39
CA ILE A 210 8.12 2.25 26.80
C ILE A 210 7.92 3.68 26.26
N SER A 211 8.96 4.50 26.29
CA SER A 211 8.94 5.86 25.75
C SER A 211 8.66 5.88 24.24
N GLN A 212 9.28 4.97 23.48
CA GLN A 212 9.03 4.81 22.04
C GLN A 212 7.56 4.43 21.78
N LEU A 213 7.02 3.46 22.51
CA LEU A 213 5.61 3.09 22.38
C LEU A 213 4.68 4.27 22.69
N ARG A 214 5.00 5.05 23.73
CA ARG A 214 4.26 6.27 24.06
C ARG A 214 4.30 7.28 22.91
N ALA A 215 5.44 7.46 22.23
CA ALA A 215 5.56 8.38 21.10
C ALA A 215 4.63 8.01 19.93
N LEU A 216 4.44 6.71 19.66
CA LEU A 216 3.44 6.24 18.69
C LEU A 216 2.02 6.69 19.08
N ILE A 217 1.65 6.49 20.35
CA ILE A 217 0.31 6.85 20.85
C ILE A 217 0.09 8.36 20.82
N GLU A 218 1.09 9.16 21.20
CA GLU A 218 1.01 10.62 21.15
C GLU A 218 0.81 11.12 19.71
N ALA A 219 1.57 10.58 18.74
CA ALA A 219 1.39 10.93 17.33
C ALA A 219 -0.02 10.60 16.81
N GLN A 220 -0.58 9.44 17.19
CA GLN A 220 -1.96 9.07 16.82
C GLN A 220 -3.01 9.96 17.48
N LEU A 221 -2.83 10.27 18.76
CA LEU A 221 -3.75 11.12 19.50
C LEU A 221 -3.83 12.52 18.89
N ASP A 222 -2.68 13.10 18.57
CA ASP A 222 -2.60 14.43 17.96
C ASP A 222 -3.17 14.45 16.55
N PHE A 223 -2.94 13.40 15.76
CA PHE A 223 -3.57 13.22 14.45
C PHE A 223 -5.10 13.20 14.54
N HIS A 224 -5.65 12.38 15.43
CA HIS A 224 -7.10 12.27 15.59
C HIS A 224 -7.73 13.55 16.13
N ARG A 225 -7.06 14.26 17.05
CA ARG A 225 -7.55 15.55 17.56
C ARG A 225 -7.60 16.62 16.46
N GLN A 226 -6.54 16.74 15.67
CA GLN A 226 -6.47 17.74 14.61
C GLN A 226 -7.46 17.44 13.48
N THR A 227 -7.59 16.18 13.08
CA THR A 227 -8.58 15.78 12.06
C THR A 227 -10.03 15.97 12.54
N ALA A 228 -10.33 15.67 13.81
CA ALA A 228 -11.63 15.96 14.40
C ALA A 228 -11.93 17.47 14.37
N GLN A 229 -10.98 18.32 14.78
CA GLN A 229 -11.15 19.76 14.73
C GLN A 229 -11.40 20.29 13.31
N CYS A 230 -10.70 19.73 12.31
CA CYS A 230 -10.90 20.07 10.91
C CYS A 230 -12.33 19.73 10.44
N LEU A 231 -12.81 18.53 10.79
CA LEU A 231 -14.16 18.07 10.45
C LEU A 231 -15.26 18.88 11.18
N GLU A 232 -15.05 19.23 12.45
CA GLU A 232 -15.98 20.09 13.20
C GLU A 232 -16.10 21.47 12.55
N ASN A 233 -14.98 22.07 12.15
CA ASN A 233 -14.96 23.36 11.45
C ASN A 233 -15.70 23.26 10.11
N LEU A 234 -15.42 22.22 9.32
CA LEU A 234 -16.08 21.99 8.04
C LEU A 234 -17.60 21.77 8.23
N GLN A 235 -18.00 20.99 9.22
CA GLN A 235 -19.41 20.78 9.55
C GLN A 235 -20.13 22.10 9.86
N GLN A 236 -19.51 22.97 10.65
CA GLN A 236 -20.06 24.29 10.96
C GLN A 236 -20.18 25.17 9.71
N GLN A 237 -19.13 25.21 8.87
CA GLN A 237 -19.14 25.96 7.60
C GLN A 237 -20.26 25.49 6.66
N LEU A 238 -20.41 24.18 6.47
CA LEU A 238 -21.49 23.62 5.67
C LEU A 238 -22.86 23.89 6.29
N GLY A 239 -22.98 23.84 7.61
CA GLY A 239 -24.20 24.22 8.32
C GLY A 239 -24.60 25.68 8.07
N HIS A 240 -23.63 26.60 7.99
CA HIS A 240 -23.87 27.99 7.64
C HIS A 240 -24.33 28.12 6.18
N ARG A 241 -23.66 27.42 5.24
CA ARG A 241 -24.08 27.40 3.83
C ARG A 241 -25.51 26.92 3.62
N ILE A 242 -25.92 25.87 4.35
CA ILE A 242 -27.29 25.35 4.28
C ILE A 242 -28.29 26.42 4.72
N LYS A 243 -28.02 27.13 5.83
CA LYS A 243 -28.88 28.22 6.30
C LYS A 243 -28.97 29.36 5.29
N ASP A 244 -27.83 29.79 4.75
CA ASP A 244 -27.75 30.86 3.76
C ASP A 244 -28.51 30.49 2.49
N ALA A 245 -28.29 29.29 1.94
CA ALA A 245 -28.97 28.80 0.75
C ALA A 245 -30.49 28.66 0.98
N ALA A 246 -30.90 28.16 2.15
CA ALA A 246 -32.32 28.02 2.49
C ALA A 246 -33.04 29.37 2.68
N SER A 247 -32.30 30.44 3.04
CA SER A 247 -32.86 31.78 3.20
C SER A 247 -33.11 32.51 1.86
N ARG A 248 -32.54 32.02 0.76
CA ARG A 248 -32.68 32.69 -0.55
C ARG A 248 -34.07 32.46 -1.13
N PRO A 249 -34.72 33.51 -1.67
CA PRO A 249 -35.97 33.37 -2.40
C PRO A 249 -35.77 32.40 -3.58
N ARG A 250 -36.72 31.49 -3.78
CA ARG A 250 -36.68 30.56 -4.91
C ARG A 250 -36.92 31.35 -6.19
N GLU A 251 -35.91 31.46 -7.05
CA GLU A 251 -36.10 32.05 -8.37
C GLU A 251 -37.03 31.16 -9.20
N GLU A 252 -38.11 31.74 -9.73
CA GLU A 252 -39.00 31.05 -10.64
C GLU A 252 -38.30 30.89 -11.98
N HIS A 253 -37.97 29.65 -12.34
CA HIS A 253 -37.38 29.36 -13.64
C HIS A 253 -38.46 29.51 -14.71
N VAL A 254 -38.35 30.57 -15.51
CA VAL A 254 -39.16 30.74 -16.73
C VAL A 254 -38.38 30.11 -17.88
N PRO A 255 -38.81 28.95 -18.42
CA PRO A 255 -38.11 28.31 -19.53
C PRO A 255 -38.16 29.23 -20.75
N LEU A 256 -37.00 29.57 -21.29
CA LEU A 256 -36.94 30.35 -22.53
C LEU A 256 -37.42 29.47 -23.70
N PRO A 257 -38.23 30.02 -24.61
CA PRO A 257 -38.63 29.31 -25.82
C PRO A 257 -37.41 28.91 -26.64
N VAL A 258 -37.43 27.69 -27.20
CA VAL A 258 -36.35 27.16 -28.06
C VAL A 258 -36.07 28.07 -29.27
N LEU A 259 -37.09 28.76 -29.75
CA LEU A 259 -37.00 29.79 -30.78
C LEU A 259 -37.17 31.15 -30.10
N GLY A 260 -36.05 31.84 -29.86
CA GLY A 260 -36.07 33.24 -29.42
C GLY A 260 -36.65 34.17 -30.48
N ASN A 261 -36.55 35.49 -30.26
CA ASN A 261 -37.09 36.57 -31.12
C ASN A 261 -36.52 36.62 -32.56
N GLU A 262 -35.85 35.58 -33.03
CA GLU A 262 -35.46 35.43 -34.43
C GLU A 262 -36.66 34.93 -35.23
N SER A 263 -37.28 35.88 -35.95
CA SER A 263 -37.99 35.69 -37.21
C SER A 263 -38.74 34.37 -37.35
N ARG A 264 -39.98 34.32 -36.84
CA ARG A 264 -40.97 33.36 -37.31
C ARG A 264 -40.95 33.34 -38.83
N THR A 265 -40.57 32.22 -39.44
CA THR A 265 -40.81 32.04 -40.87
C THR A 265 -42.32 32.09 -41.10
N PRO A 266 -42.84 32.93 -42.01
CA PRO A 266 -44.27 33.00 -42.27
C PRO A 266 -44.64 31.76 -43.07
N ARG A 267 -44.98 30.68 -42.37
CA ARG A 267 -45.64 29.55 -43.02
C ARG A 267 -46.96 29.24 -42.36
N SER A 268 -47.98 29.38 -43.19
CA SER A 268 -49.33 28.89 -43.05
C SER A 268 -50.26 29.70 -42.14
N SER A 269 -50.77 30.78 -42.73
CA SER A 269 -52.14 31.26 -42.51
C SER A 269 -53.13 30.12 -42.76
N PHE A 270 -53.45 29.30 -41.75
CA PHE A 270 -54.74 28.62 -41.68
C PHE A 270 -55.59 29.34 -40.65
N ARG A 271 -56.34 30.30 -41.17
CA ARG A 271 -57.51 30.93 -40.57
C ARG A 271 -58.40 29.86 -39.95
N SER A 272 -58.58 29.88 -38.63
CA SER A 272 -59.74 29.30 -37.97
C SER A 272 -60.61 30.46 -37.45
N PRO A 273 -61.91 30.53 -37.76
CA PRO A 273 -62.76 31.61 -37.28
C PRO A 273 -63.03 31.45 -35.78
N ALA A 274 -63.17 32.58 -35.09
CA ALA A 274 -63.60 32.65 -33.70
C ALA A 274 -65.01 32.05 -33.51
N PRO A 275 -65.33 31.44 -32.36
CA PRO A 275 -66.71 31.21 -31.97
C PRO A 275 -67.20 32.35 -31.07
N SER A 276 -68.24 33.03 -31.52
CA SER A 276 -69.13 33.83 -30.68
C SER A 276 -70.13 32.92 -29.97
N GLU A 277 -70.47 33.27 -28.73
CA GLU A 277 -71.47 32.60 -27.89
C GLU A 277 -72.85 32.54 -28.54
N MET A 278 -73.57 31.42 -28.38
CA MET A 278 -74.99 31.40 -27.99
C MET A 278 -75.54 29.96 -27.81
N THR A 279 -76.05 29.71 -26.60
CA THR A 279 -77.31 29.00 -26.25
C THR A 279 -77.53 27.49 -26.51
N HIS A 280 -77.70 26.79 -25.37
CA HIS A 280 -78.75 25.81 -25.00
C HIS A 280 -78.93 24.46 -25.72
N ASN A 281 -78.90 23.43 -24.86
CA ASN A 281 -79.72 22.21 -24.79
C ASN A 281 -79.37 20.96 -25.61
N SER A 282 -78.97 19.95 -24.81
CA SER A 282 -79.62 18.63 -24.68
C SER A 282 -78.85 17.39 -25.17
N VAL A 283 -78.77 16.45 -24.21
CA VAL A 283 -78.66 14.97 -24.32
C VAL A 283 -77.25 14.33 -24.22
N GLN A 284 -77.05 13.72 -23.04
CA GLN A 284 -76.12 12.66 -22.60
C GLN A 284 -76.32 11.31 -23.35
N PRO A 285 -75.61 10.18 -23.04
CA PRO A 285 -74.28 9.95 -22.43
C PRO A 285 -73.48 8.82 -23.15
N ALA A 286 -72.42 8.31 -22.48
CA ALA A 286 -71.81 6.97 -22.55
C ALA A 286 -70.48 6.88 -23.35
N THR A 287 -69.42 6.18 -22.94
CA THR A 287 -69.11 5.33 -21.77
C THR A 287 -67.60 5.03 -21.76
N PHE A 288 -67.09 4.69 -20.58
CA PHE A 288 -65.74 4.19 -20.27
C PHE A 288 -65.29 2.95 -21.09
N GLN A 289 -63.98 2.76 -21.32
CA GLN A 289 -63.12 1.74 -20.67
C GLN A 289 -61.76 1.49 -21.37
N ASN A 290 -60.71 1.71 -20.58
CA ASN A 290 -59.54 0.86 -20.23
C ASN A 290 -58.99 -0.27 -21.14
N GLY A 291 -57.66 -0.42 -21.10
CA GLY A 291 -56.85 -1.60 -21.42
C GLY A 291 -56.23 -1.58 -22.82
N GLY A 292 -54.96 -1.85 -23.08
CA GLY A 292 -53.83 -2.43 -22.33
C GLY A 292 -52.84 -2.96 -23.39
N GLY A 293 -51.56 -3.15 -23.02
CA GLY A 293 -50.63 -4.01 -23.79
C GLY A 293 -49.47 -3.32 -24.51
N MET A 294 -48.31 -3.30 -23.84
CA MET A 294 -46.97 -3.45 -24.42
C MET A 294 -46.88 -4.80 -25.22
N PRO A 295 -45.91 -5.05 -26.14
CA PRO A 295 -44.47 -4.84 -25.87
C PRO A 295 -43.48 -4.60 -27.04
N SER A 296 -42.26 -4.20 -26.61
CA SER A 296 -40.90 -4.46 -27.08
C SER A 296 -40.56 -4.69 -28.56
N GLN A 297 -39.56 -3.93 -29.03
CA GLN A 297 -38.56 -4.42 -29.99
C GLN A 297 -37.14 -3.97 -29.58
N ALA A 298 -36.25 -4.96 -29.46
CA ALA A 298 -34.79 -4.84 -29.40
C ALA A 298 -34.20 -5.16 -30.79
N PRO A 299 -32.97 -4.72 -31.12
CA PRO A 299 -32.34 -4.99 -32.41
C PRO A 299 -31.62 -6.37 -32.46
N PRO A 300 -31.30 -6.89 -33.67
CA PRO A 300 -31.12 -8.33 -33.89
C PRO A 300 -29.67 -8.85 -33.77
N ALA A 301 -29.60 -10.16 -33.51
CA ALA A 301 -28.40 -10.99 -33.38
C ALA A 301 -27.82 -11.43 -34.74
N TYR A 302 -26.49 -11.58 -34.79
CA TYR A 302 -25.78 -12.33 -35.84
C TYR A 302 -25.29 -13.68 -35.27
N GLN A 303 -25.72 -14.78 -35.88
CA GLN A 303 -25.13 -16.11 -35.74
C GLN A 303 -24.72 -16.62 -37.13
N GLY A 304 -23.55 -17.26 -37.21
CA GLY A 304 -23.14 -18.08 -38.35
C GLY A 304 -21.87 -18.88 -38.02
N GLY A 305 -21.97 -20.22 -38.02
CA GLY A 305 -20.86 -21.19 -37.96
C GLY A 305 -20.71 -22.00 -39.28
N PRO A 306 -19.99 -23.16 -39.32
CA PRO A 306 -18.60 -23.33 -39.79
C PRO A 306 -18.43 -24.27 -41.05
N PRO A 307 -17.28 -24.95 -41.30
CA PRO A 307 -16.17 -24.67 -42.26
C PRO A 307 -16.11 -25.61 -43.51
N PRO A 308 -15.07 -25.54 -44.40
CA PRO A 308 -14.07 -26.63 -44.41
C PRO A 308 -12.64 -26.26 -44.92
N GLY A 309 -11.66 -27.12 -44.63
CA GLY A 309 -10.46 -27.33 -45.46
C GLY A 309 -9.11 -27.10 -44.77
N GLY A 310 -8.43 -28.20 -44.41
CA GLY A 310 -7.13 -28.22 -43.72
C GLY A 310 -5.91 -27.99 -44.62
N LEU A 311 -4.89 -27.40 -44.00
CA LEU A 311 -3.49 -27.37 -44.43
C LEU A 311 -2.60 -27.61 -43.18
N PRO A 312 -1.41 -28.22 -43.34
CA PRO A 312 -0.61 -28.82 -42.25
C PRO A 312 0.08 -27.78 -41.35
N PRO A 313 0.54 -28.15 -40.14
CA PRO A 313 1.08 -27.19 -39.17
C PRO A 313 2.53 -26.80 -39.53
N PRO A 314 2.89 -25.51 -39.57
CA PRO A 314 4.29 -25.12 -39.53
C PRO A 314 4.77 -25.02 -38.07
N LEU A 315 5.65 -25.95 -37.71
CA LEU A 315 6.83 -25.76 -36.86
C LEU A 315 6.72 -24.75 -35.70
N SER A 316 6.51 -25.29 -34.50
CA SER A 316 7.08 -24.82 -33.21
C SER A 316 7.44 -23.34 -33.12
N GLN A 317 6.43 -22.47 -33.03
CA GLN A 317 6.63 -21.13 -32.47
C GLN A 317 6.80 -21.30 -30.95
N GLN A 318 8.01 -21.09 -30.46
CA GLN A 318 8.24 -20.88 -29.03
C GLN A 318 7.30 -19.76 -28.59
N GLN A 319 6.27 -20.10 -27.81
CA GLN A 319 5.39 -19.10 -27.24
C GLN A 319 6.26 -18.18 -26.38
N LYS A 320 6.33 -16.91 -26.78
CA LYS A 320 7.01 -15.89 -25.98
C LYS A 320 6.31 -15.81 -24.61
N PRO A 321 7.01 -15.53 -23.51
CA PRO A 321 6.36 -15.31 -22.22
C PRO A 321 5.31 -14.20 -22.33
N GLN A 322 4.10 -14.43 -21.79
CA GLN A 322 2.98 -13.47 -21.87
C GLN A 322 2.11 -13.55 -20.62
N CYS A 323 1.45 -12.44 -20.32
CA CYS A 323 0.38 -12.38 -19.32
C CYS A 323 -0.84 -11.65 -19.85
N ARG A 324 -1.97 -11.83 -19.16
CA ARG A 324 -3.21 -11.10 -19.38
C ARG A 324 -3.47 -10.14 -18.23
N ALA A 325 -3.77 -8.88 -18.52
CA ALA A 325 -4.20 -7.91 -17.52
C ALA A 325 -5.53 -8.33 -16.87
N LEU A 326 -5.56 -8.36 -15.54
CA LEU A 326 -6.76 -8.61 -14.73
C LEU A 326 -7.47 -7.31 -14.35
N PHE A 327 -6.75 -6.19 -14.36
CA PHE A 327 -7.26 -4.86 -14.03
C PHE A 327 -6.64 -3.81 -14.95
N ASP A 328 -7.26 -2.64 -15.01
CA ASP A 328 -6.66 -1.44 -15.61
C ASP A 328 -5.41 -1.01 -14.82
N PHE A 329 -4.37 -0.56 -15.52
CA PHE A 329 -3.18 0.00 -14.91
C PHE A 329 -2.75 1.27 -15.68
N ASP A 330 -2.88 2.42 -15.01
CA ASP A 330 -2.49 3.72 -15.58
C ASP A 330 -1.07 4.06 -15.12
N ALA A 331 -0.13 4.15 -16.07
CA ALA A 331 1.27 4.48 -15.78
C ALA A 331 1.40 5.92 -15.24
N GLN A 332 2.10 6.06 -14.11
CA GLN A 332 2.33 7.34 -13.44
C GLN A 332 3.75 7.89 -13.62
N SER A 333 4.62 7.11 -14.28
CA SER A 333 6.01 7.47 -14.55
C SER A 333 6.48 6.91 -15.89
N GLU A 334 7.49 7.52 -16.51
CA GLU A 334 7.99 7.13 -17.84
C GLU A 334 8.54 5.70 -17.93
N GLY A 335 8.81 5.04 -16.79
CA GLY A 335 9.28 3.65 -16.74
C GLY A 335 8.18 2.60 -16.54
N GLU A 336 6.91 3.01 -16.38
CA GLU A 336 5.76 2.12 -16.18
C GLU A 336 5.01 1.88 -17.51
N LEU A 337 4.38 0.72 -17.66
CA LEU A 337 3.64 0.36 -18.87
C LEU A 337 2.13 0.47 -18.62
N ASP A 338 1.45 1.42 -19.28
CA ASP A 338 -0.01 1.56 -19.18
C ASP A 338 -0.77 0.49 -20.00
N PHE A 339 -1.85 -0.06 -19.44
CA PHE A 339 -2.72 -1.03 -20.12
C PHE A 339 -4.13 -1.11 -19.51
N LYS A 340 -5.06 -1.71 -20.26
CA LYS A 340 -6.45 -1.95 -19.85
C LYS A 340 -6.70 -3.42 -19.52
N GLU A 341 -7.69 -3.68 -18.67
CA GLU A 341 -8.15 -5.02 -18.33
C GLU A 341 -8.36 -5.87 -19.60
N GLY A 342 -7.88 -7.10 -19.56
CA GLY A 342 -7.98 -8.05 -20.68
C GLY A 342 -6.87 -7.95 -21.73
N THR A 343 -6.00 -6.94 -21.65
CA THR A 343 -4.85 -6.78 -22.56
C THR A 343 -3.85 -7.93 -22.41
N ILE A 344 -3.29 -8.42 -23.53
CA ILE A 344 -2.20 -9.40 -23.53
C ILE A 344 -0.87 -8.67 -23.67
N ILE A 345 0.02 -8.88 -22.71
CA ILE A 345 1.31 -8.20 -22.59
C ILE A 345 2.42 -9.24 -22.72
N GLU A 346 3.47 -8.93 -23.50
CA GLU A 346 4.67 -9.77 -23.60
C GLU A 346 5.50 -9.61 -22.32
N LEU A 347 5.73 -10.70 -21.57
CA LEU A 347 6.62 -10.68 -20.41
C LEU A 347 8.08 -10.67 -20.88
N VAL A 348 8.86 -9.72 -20.37
CA VAL A 348 10.29 -9.56 -20.68
C VAL A 348 11.14 -10.10 -19.55
N SER A 349 10.89 -9.67 -18.31
CA SER A 349 11.65 -10.10 -17.13
C SER A 349 10.83 -9.93 -15.85
N GLN A 350 11.25 -10.62 -14.78
CA GLN A 350 10.75 -10.39 -13.44
C GLN A 350 11.84 -9.67 -12.65
N ILE A 351 11.56 -8.45 -12.21
CA ILE A 351 12.54 -7.62 -11.50
C ILE A 351 12.67 -8.09 -10.05
N ASP A 352 11.53 -8.38 -9.42
CA ASP A 352 11.42 -8.88 -8.06
C ASP A 352 10.07 -9.62 -7.86
N GLU A 353 9.73 -9.98 -6.63
CA GLU A 353 8.50 -10.69 -6.28
C GLU A 353 7.21 -9.88 -6.58
N ASN A 354 7.32 -8.58 -6.83
CA ASN A 354 6.19 -7.66 -6.98
C ASN A 354 6.05 -7.08 -8.39
N TRP A 355 7.11 -7.12 -9.22
CA TRP A 355 7.14 -6.46 -10.53
C TRP A 355 7.56 -7.36 -11.70
N TYR A 356 6.77 -7.26 -12.77
CA TYR A 356 7.17 -7.69 -14.11
C TYR A 356 7.57 -6.49 -14.96
N GLU A 357 8.57 -6.71 -15.80
CA GLU A 357 8.81 -5.90 -16.98
C GLU A 357 8.12 -6.57 -18.16
N GLY A 358 7.36 -5.80 -18.93
CA GLY A 358 6.78 -6.31 -20.15
C GLY A 358 6.69 -5.26 -21.23
N ARG A 359 6.25 -5.71 -22.40
CA ARG A 359 6.18 -4.91 -23.61
C ARG A 359 4.79 -5.00 -24.22
N PHE A 360 4.21 -3.84 -24.47
CA PHE A 360 2.91 -3.70 -25.11
C PHE A 360 2.90 -2.45 -26.00
N ASN A 361 2.34 -2.57 -27.21
CA ASN A 361 2.30 -1.47 -28.21
C ASN A 361 3.64 -0.76 -28.47
N GLY A 362 4.75 -1.51 -28.45
CA GLY A 362 6.10 -0.96 -28.69
C GLY A 362 6.70 -0.19 -27.50
N LYS A 363 5.95 0.00 -26.41
CA LYS A 363 6.47 0.51 -25.14
C LYS A 363 6.89 -0.64 -24.24
N THR A 364 7.99 -0.45 -23.52
CA THR A 364 8.45 -1.39 -22.49
C THR A 364 8.41 -0.67 -21.17
N GLY A 365 7.90 -1.32 -20.13
CA GLY A 365 7.78 -0.73 -18.82
C GLY A 365 7.36 -1.74 -17.77
N LEU A 366 7.38 -1.29 -16.53
CA LEU A 366 7.10 -2.10 -15.36
C LEU A 366 5.60 -2.10 -15.02
N PHE A 367 5.11 -3.23 -14.52
CA PHE A 367 3.78 -3.37 -13.94
C PHE A 367 3.71 -4.44 -12.83
N PRO A 368 2.74 -4.34 -11.91
CA PRO A 368 2.67 -5.26 -10.77
C PRO A 368 2.30 -6.69 -11.18
N VAL A 369 2.93 -7.68 -10.53
CA VAL A 369 2.61 -9.10 -10.70
C VAL A 369 1.14 -9.39 -10.39
N THR A 370 0.58 -8.71 -9.37
CA THR A 370 -0.82 -8.90 -8.93
C THR A 370 -1.87 -8.38 -9.90
N TYR A 371 -1.47 -7.58 -10.90
CA TYR A 371 -2.38 -6.99 -11.89
C TYR A 371 -2.54 -7.86 -13.14
N VAL A 372 -1.81 -8.96 -13.21
CA VAL A 372 -1.77 -9.81 -14.40
C VAL A 372 -1.86 -11.28 -14.05
N GLN A 373 -2.43 -12.05 -14.95
CA GLN A 373 -2.39 -13.51 -14.94
C GLN A 373 -1.35 -13.98 -15.95
N VAL A 374 -0.29 -14.65 -15.48
CA VAL A 374 0.72 -15.23 -16.36
C VAL A 374 0.10 -16.37 -17.17
N LEU A 375 0.17 -16.25 -18.50
CA LEU A 375 -0.31 -17.27 -19.44
C LEU A 375 0.83 -18.18 -19.88
N VAL A 376 1.99 -17.57 -20.17
CA VAL A 376 3.23 -18.26 -20.53
C VAL A 376 4.35 -17.69 -19.65
N PRO A 377 4.93 -18.47 -18.74
CA PRO A 377 5.92 -17.97 -17.79
C PRO A 377 7.26 -17.64 -18.47
N LEU A 378 8.05 -16.81 -17.80
CA LEU A 378 9.47 -16.60 -18.13
C LEU A 378 10.22 -17.93 -17.96
N LYS A 379 11.20 -18.18 -18.83
CA LYS A 379 11.99 -19.43 -18.83
C LYS A 379 13.10 -19.43 -17.79
#